data_AF-A0A497GHH8-F1
#
_entry.id   AF-A0A497GHH8-F1
#
_cell.length_a   1.000
_cell.length_b   1.000
_cell.length_c   1.000
_cell.angle_alpha   90.00
_cell.angle_beta   90.00
_cell.angle_gamma   90.00
#
_symmetry.space_group_name_H-M   'P 1'
#
loop_
_entity.id
_entity.type
_entity.pdbx_description
1 polymer ?
#
loop_
_entity_poly.entity_id
_entity_poly.type
_entity_poly.pdbx_seq_one_letter_code
_entity_poly.pdbx_strand_id
1 'polypeptide(L)'
;MPNRTLVIFLSDHGEILTEYGGLLFHNFPPCPETVYVPLAIIHPNVERGFIKNIVVRHVDVFPTVIQMLGFKLPIFTERLSIIDILSKNIEVYGFNWYRRCRFKITTSV
;
A
#
# COMPACT_ATOMS: atom_id res chain seq x y z
N MET A 1 -8.93 18.23 19.07
CA MET A 1 -9.49 17.31 18.05
C MET A 1 -8.45 16.77 17.02
N PRO A 2 -7.20 16.40 17.39
CA PRO A 2 -6.38 15.54 16.50
C PRO A 2 -6.02 14.15 17.09
N ASN A 3 -6.25 13.90 18.38
CA ASN A 3 -5.71 12.68 19.03
C ASN A 3 -6.53 11.39 18.83
N ARG A 4 -7.53 11.39 17.93
CA ARG A 4 -8.45 10.25 17.76
C ARG A 4 -8.79 9.93 16.30
N THR A 5 -8.11 10.60 15.36
CA THR A 5 -8.41 10.49 13.93
C THR A 5 -7.21 9.91 13.22
N LEU A 6 -7.44 8.80 12.50
CA LEU A 6 -6.50 8.27 11.52
C LEU A 6 -6.71 9.02 10.21
N VAL A 7 -5.66 9.68 9.71
CA VAL A 7 -5.67 10.32 8.40
C VAL A 7 -4.78 9.52 7.46
N ILE A 8 -5.33 9.20 6.28
CA ILE A 8 -4.59 8.57 5.18
C ILE A 8 -4.70 9.48 3.97
N PHE A 9 -3.56 9.96 3.49
CA PHE A 9 -3.46 10.71 2.25
C PHE A 9 -2.82 9.81 1.19
N LEU A 10 -3.49 9.65 0.05
CA LEU A 10 -3.00 8.87 -1.08
C LEU A 10 -3.54 9.41 -2.40
N SER A 11 -2.88 9.07 -3.51
CA SER A 11 -3.48 9.12 -4.86
C SER A 11 -3.88 7.71 -5.27
N ASP A 12 -4.91 7.54 -6.09
CA ASP A 12 -5.31 6.23 -6.63
C ASP A 12 -4.40 5.78 -7.79
N HIS A 13 -3.92 6.72 -8.57
CA HIS A 13 -2.89 6.56 -9.60
C HIS A 13 -2.06 7.85 -9.76
N GLY A 14 -0.98 7.75 -10.52
CA GLY A 14 -0.21 8.91 -11.00
C GLY A 14 -0.61 9.31 -12.42
N GLU A 15 0.19 10.10 -13.11
CA GLU A 15 -0.10 10.59 -14.47
C GLU A 15 1.19 10.81 -15.25
N ILE A 16 1.16 10.52 -16.55
CA ILE A 16 2.34 10.61 -17.43
C ILE A 16 2.71 12.05 -17.77
N LEU A 17 1.74 12.98 -17.71
CA LEU A 17 1.98 14.42 -17.90
C LEU A 17 2.80 14.74 -19.17
N THR A 18 2.39 14.21 -20.33
CA THR A 18 3.02 14.42 -21.65
C THR A 18 4.41 13.80 -21.85
N GLU A 19 4.88 12.99 -20.91
CA GLU A 19 6.09 12.18 -21.11
C GLU A 19 5.90 11.11 -22.20
N TYR A 20 6.99 10.40 -22.55
CA TYR A 20 7.01 9.32 -23.54
C TYR A 20 6.44 9.68 -24.93
N GLY A 21 6.60 10.93 -25.36
CA GLY A 21 6.17 11.39 -26.69
C GLY A 21 4.83 12.12 -26.70
N GLY A 22 4.48 12.83 -25.63
CA GLY A 22 3.28 13.66 -25.56
C GLY A 22 2.04 12.90 -25.08
N LEU A 23 2.23 11.79 -24.36
CA LEU A 23 1.14 10.92 -23.92
C LEU A 23 0.45 11.50 -22.67
N LEU A 24 -0.88 11.48 -22.66
CA LEU A 24 -1.73 11.92 -21.54
C LEU A 24 -2.70 10.80 -21.18
N PHE A 25 -2.26 9.90 -20.31
CA PHE A 25 -3.05 8.79 -19.82
C PHE A 25 -2.40 8.15 -18.59
N HIS A 26 -3.23 7.54 -17.76
CA HIS A 26 -2.81 6.86 -16.51
C HIS A 26 -3.05 5.35 -16.51
N ASN A 27 -3.57 4.78 -17.60
CA ASN A 27 -4.01 3.37 -17.65
C ASN A 27 -2.97 2.39 -18.24
N PHE A 28 -2.12 2.85 -19.15
CA PHE A 28 -1.08 2.04 -19.82
C PHE A 28 -0.08 2.97 -20.50
N PRO A 29 1.24 2.70 -20.49
CA PRO A 29 1.89 1.55 -19.85
C PRO A 29 1.99 1.73 -18.33
N PRO A 30 2.14 0.64 -17.56
CA PRO A 30 2.55 0.75 -16.17
C PRO A 30 3.99 1.28 -16.12
N CYS A 31 4.14 2.51 -15.65
CA CYS A 31 5.42 3.19 -15.51
C CYS A 31 5.49 3.87 -14.14
N PRO A 32 6.69 4.23 -13.63
CA PRO A 32 6.83 4.88 -12.34
C PRO A 32 5.88 6.06 -12.14
N GLU A 33 5.68 6.88 -13.18
CA GLU A 33 4.83 8.08 -13.13
C GLU A 33 3.34 7.76 -12.95
N THR A 34 2.88 6.57 -13.35
CA THR A 34 1.49 6.14 -13.19
C THR A 34 1.26 5.31 -11.92
N VAL A 35 2.30 4.68 -11.37
CA VAL A 35 2.16 3.72 -10.25
C VAL A 35 2.77 4.19 -8.92
N TYR A 36 3.75 5.09 -8.94
CA TYR A 36 4.33 5.67 -7.72
C TYR A 36 3.50 6.87 -7.27
N VAL A 37 2.60 6.59 -6.35
CA VAL A 37 1.69 7.58 -5.77
C VAL A 37 2.13 7.98 -4.36
N PRO A 38 1.79 9.19 -3.89
CA PRO A 38 2.03 9.56 -2.51
C PRO A 38 1.23 8.66 -1.56
N LEU A 39 1.82 8.36 -0.40
CA LEU A 39 1.12 7.76 0.73
C LEU A 39 1.64 8.40 2.02
N ALA A 40 0.74 8.96 2.82
CA ALA A 40 1.02 9.40 4.18
C ALA A 40 -0.03 8.85 5.15
N ILE A 41 0.44 8.27 6.25
CA ILE A 41 -0.40 7.74 7.33
C ILE A 41 -0.10 8.58 8.58
N ILE A 42 -1.11 9.28 9.08
CA ILE A 42 -0.96 10.23 10.18
C ILE A 42 -1.89 9.82 11.31
N HIS A 43 -1.30 9.51 12.45
CA HIS A 43 -2.01 9.15 13.67
C HIS A 43 -1.09 9.40 14.89
N PRO A 44 -1.61 9.76 16.08
CA PRO A 44 -0.79 9.96 17.28
C PRO A 44 0.09 8.77 17.67
N ASN A 45 -0.33 7.55 17.30
CA ASN A 45 0.41 6.31 17.59
C ASN A 45 1.37 5.89 16.47
N VAL A 46 1.50 6.69 15.40
CA VAL A 46 2.47 6.46 14.32
C VAL A 46 3.69 7.32 14.57
N GLU A 47 4.87 6.76 14.33
CA GLU A 47 6.14 7.48 14.45
C GLU A 47 6.17 8.71 13.55
N ARG A 48 6.50 9.88 14.11
CA ARG A 48 6.55 11.14 13.37
C ARG A 48 7.82 11.20 12.52
N GLY A 49 7.69 11.66 11.28
CA GLY A 49 8.82 11.82 10.38
C GLY A 49 9.43 10.50 9.90
N PHE A 50 8.73 9.38 10.11
CA PHE A 50 9.16 8.09 9.60
C PHE A 50 9.04 8.05 8.08
N ILE A 51 10.19 7.93 7.40
CA ILE A 51 10.29 7.81 5.95
C ILE A 51 11.06 6.53 5.64
N LYS A 52 10.49 5.68 4.77
CA LYS A 52 11.12 4.43 4.36
C LYS A 52 10.92 4.22 2.86
N ASN A 53 11.98 3.81 2.18
CA ASN A 53 11.94 3.39 0.78
C ASN A 53 11.59 1.89 0.71
N ILE A 54 10.29 1.57 0.73
CA ILE A 54 9.76 0.21 0.56
C ILE A 54 8.59 0.23 -0.42
N VAL A 55 8.34 -0.91 -1.06
CA VAL A 55 7.16 -1.08 -1.90
C VAL A 55 5.96 -1.44 -1.03
N VAL A 56 4.90 -0.64 -1.15
CA VAL A 56 3.57 -0.90 -0.60
C VAL A 56 2.54 -0.77 -1.71
N ARG A 57 1.39 -1.42 -1.57
CA ARG A 57 0.34 -1.44 -2.59
C ARG A 57 -0.96 -0.89 -2.01
N HIS A 58 -1.85 -0.37 -2.87
CA HIS A 58 -3.18 0.07 -2.45
C HIS A 58 -3.96 -0.98 -1.64
N VAL A 59 -3.80 -2.25 -2.01
CA VAL A 59 -4.48 -3.38 -1.37
C VAL A 59 -4.00 -3.63 0.07
N ASP A 60 -2.84 -3.08 0.44
CA ASP A 60 -2.27 -3.16 1.78
C ASP A 60 -2.85 -2.06 2.70
N VAL A 61 -3.52 -1.03 2.15
CA VAL A 61 -4.12 0.06 2.93
C VAL A 61 -5.28 -0.43 3.78
N PHE A 62 -6.20 -1.20 3.20
CA PHE A 62 -7.34 -1.76 3.94
C PHE A 62 -6.92 -2.61 5.15
N PRO A 63 -6.07 -3.65 5.02
CA PRO A 63 -5.65 -4.42 6.17
C PRO A 63 -4.89 -3.58 7.21
N THR A 64 -4.16 -2.55 6.78
CA THR A 64 -3.51 -1.61 7.69
C THR A 64 -4.53 -0.83 8.54
N VAL A 65 -5.59 -0.30 7.93
CA VAL A 65 -6.66 0.42 8.66
C VAL A 65 -7.33 -0.47 9.69
N ILE A 66 -7.74 -1.68 9.27
CA ILE A 66 -8.43 -2.63 10.15
C ILE A 66 -7.55 -3.01 11.34
N GLN A 67 -6.26 -3.26 11.11
CA GLN A 67 -5.30 -3.54 12.16
C GLN A 67 -5.07 -2.36 13.11
N MET A 68 -4.95 -1.13 12.59
CA MET A 68 -4.79 0.08 13.41
C MET A 68 -6.00 0.37 14.28
N LEU A 69 -7.20 -0.02 13.83
CA LEU A 69 -8.43 0.07 14.62
C LEU A 69 -8.60 -1.08 15.64
N GLY A 70 -7.68 -2.05 15.68
CA GLY A 70 -7.74 -3.19 16.58
C GLY A 70 -8.76 -4.27 16.18
N PHE A 71 -9.25 -4.23 14.94
CA PHE A 71 -10.20 -5.22 14.43
C PHE A 71 -9.50 -6.43 13.82
N LYS A 72 -10.23 -7.56 13.74
CA LYS A 72 -9.74 -8.77 13.08
C LYS A 72 -9.87 -8.65 11.56
N LEU A 73 -8.80 -8.98 10.85
CA LEU A 73 -8.76 -8.94 9.39
C LEU A 73 -9.74 -9.95 8.75
N PRO A 74 -10.59 -9.51 7.80
CA PRO A 74 -11.46 -10.40 7.06
C PRO A 74 -10.70 -11.46 6.27
N ILE A 75 -11.30 -12.63 6.08
CA ILE A 75 -10.67 -13.77 5.40
C ILE A 75 -10.41 -13.52 3.92
N PHE A 76 -11.11 -12.59 3.29
CA PHE A 76 -11.04 -12.28 1.86
C PHE A 76 -10.06 -11.14 1.52
N THR A 77 -9.09 -10.86 2.40
CA THR A 77 -8.03 -9.85 2.20
C THR A 77 -6.66 -10.51 2.22
N GLU A 78 -5.64 -9.89 1.62
CA GLU A 78 -4.26 -10.40 1.67
C GLU A 78 -3.70 -10.60 3.09
N ARG A 79 -4.37 -10.06 4.11
CA ARG A 79 -3.95 -10.11 5.51
C ARG A 79 -2.51 -9.62 5.73
N LEU A 80 -2.04 -8.77 4.83
CA LEU A 80 -0.72 -8.18 4.89
C LEU A 80 -0.89 -6.67 5.06
N SER A 81 -0.66 -6.18 6.28
CA SER A 81 -0.66 -4.75 6.56
C SER A 81 0.70 -4.13 6.23
N ILE A 82 0.73 -2.82 6.05
CA ILE A 82 1.97 -2.03 5.95
C ILE A 82 2.79 -2.16 7.24
N ILE A 83 2.13 -2.31 8.40
CA ILE A 83 2.78 -2.54 9.69
C ILE A 83 3.54 -3.87 9.69
N ASP A 84 2.95 -4.93 9.13
CA ASP A 84 3.61 -6.22 8.95
C ASP A 84 4.77 -6.12 7.96
N ILE A 85 4.57 -5.45 6.83
CA ILE A 85 5.60 -5.24 5.80
C ILE A 85 6.83 -4.56 6.41
N LEU A 86 6.62 -3.49 7.17
CA LEU A 86 7.69 -2.74 7.84
C LEU A 86 8.39 -3.56 8.92
N SER A 87 7.64 -4.20 9.81
CA SER A 87 8.20 -4.93 10.95
C SER A 87 8.96 -6.20 10.54
N LYS A 88 8.50 -6.88 9.47
CA LYS A 88 9.09 -8.14 8.99
C LYS A 88 10.01 -7.94 7.78
N ASN A 89 10.21 -6.69 7.33
CA ASN A 89 10.99 -6.34 6.15
C ASN A 89 10.63 -7.18 4.92
N ILE A 90 9.32 -7.33 4.66
CA ILE A 90 8.81 -8.15 3.56
C ILE A 90 8.90 -7.35 2.27
N GLU A 91 9.59 -7.90 1.28
CA GLU A 91 9.53 -7.37 -0.08
C GLU A 91 8.29 -7.91 -0.81
N VAL A 92 7.45 -7.01 -1.30
CA VAL A 92 6.19 -7.38 -1.97
C VAL A 92 6.23 -6.91 -3.41
N TYR A 93 6.68 -7.79 -4.31
CA TYR A 93 6.69 -7.55 -5.75
C TYR A 93 5.63 -8.42 -6.44
N GLY A 94 4.73 -7.80 -7.20
CA GLY A 94 3.77 -8.48 -8.08
C GLY A 94 2.53 -9.11 -7.41
N PHE A 95 1.43 -9.10 -8.19
CA PHE A 95 0.10 -9.73 -8.07
C PHE A 95 -0.72 -9.57 -6.77
N ASN A 96 -2.02 -9.30 -6.95
CA ASN A 96 -3.03 -9.23 -5.90
C ASN A 96 -3.67 -10.61 -5.56
N TRP A 97 -4.15 -10.73 -4.31
CA TRP A 97 -4.99 -11.72 -3.62
C TRP A 97 -5.41 -13.01 -4.34
N TYR A 98 -5.97 -12.96 -5.55
CA TYR A 98 -6.51 -14.12 -6.27
C TYR A 98 -5.50 -15.28 -6.46
N ARG A 99 -4.19 -15.02 -6.37
CA ARG A 99 -3.15 -16.06 -6.45
C ARG A 99 -2.54 -16.52 -5.11
N ARG A 100 -2.55 -15.75 -4.02
CA ARG A 100 -1.86 -16.19 -2.78
C ARG A 100 -2.58 -17.34 -2.07
N CYS A 101 -3.90 -17.28 -1.93
CA CYS A 101 -4.69 -18.40 -1.39
C CYS A 101 -4.76 -19.59 -2.34
N ARG A 102 -4.75 -19.36 -3.66
CA ARG A 102 -4.88 -20.42 -4.68
C ARG A 102 -3.59 -21.20 -4.93
N PHE A 103 -2.42 -20.60 -4.73
CA PHE A 103 -1.13 -21.21 -5.07
C PHE A 103 -0.25 -21.57 -3.87
N LYS A 104 -0.71 -21.42 -2.62
CA LYS A 104 0.07 -21.71 -1.39
C LYS A 104 1.50 -21.18 -1.47
N ILE A 105 1.70 -19.98 -2.04
CA ILE A 105 3.01 -19.36 -2.11
C ILE A 105 3.31 -18.84 -0.71
N THR A 106 3.86 -19.73 0.12
CA THR A 106 4.54 -19.42 1.36
C THR A 106 5.77 -18.60 1.00
N THR A 107 5.76 -17.31 1.31
CA THR A 107 7.02 -16.68 1.67
C THR A 107 7.46 -17.42 2.93
N SER A 108 8.46 -18.28 2.80
CA SER A 108 9.09 -18.95 3.91
C SER A 108 9.40 -17.90 4.98
N VAL A 109 8.78 -18.09 6.14
CA VAL A 109 9.22 -17.46 7.38
C VAL A 109 10.39 -18.26 7.90
#